data_AF-A0A0Q6UUT6-F1
#
_entry.id   AF-A0A0Q6UUT6-F1
#
_cell.length_a   1.000
_cell.length_b   1.000
_cell.length_c   1.000
_cell.angle_alpha   90.00
_cell.angle_beta   90.00
_cell.angle_gamma   90.00
#
_symmetry.space_group_name_H-M   'P 1'
#
loop_
_entity.id
_entity.type
_entity.pdbx_description
1 polymer ?
#
loop_
_entity_poly.entity_id
_entity_poly.type
_entity_poly.pdbx_seq_one_letter_code
_entity_poly.pdbx_strand_id
1 'polypeptide(L)' 'MAHLWAWYADLCQTRQSGGFGPSRLSRLEVQAWERDEGVRLEPWERRALLALDAEHLLTMTAPAKGG' A
#
# COMPACT_ATOMS: atom_id res chain seq x y z
N MET A 1 -2.45 11.59 -10.44
CA MET A 1 -1.26 11.44 -9.57
C MET A 1 -1.58 11.68 -8.10
N ALA A 2 -2.10 12.84 -7.68
CA ALA A 2 -2.39 13.11 -6.26
C ALA A 2 -3.39 12.13 -5.62
N HIS A 3 -4.39 11.67 -6.38
CA HIS A 3 -5.36 10.67 -5.94
C HIS A 3 -4.73 9.30 -5.60
N LEU A 4 -3.70 8.86 -6.33
CA LEU A 4 -3.03 7.58 -6.04
C LEU A 4 -2.33 7.60 -4.69
N TRP A 5 -1.72 8.73 -4.34
CA TRP A 5 -1.05 8.89 -3.05
C TRP A 5 -2.05 8.95 -1.90
N ALA A 6 -3.18 9.63 -2.09
CA ALA A 6 -4.28 9.64 -1.11
C ALA A 6 -4.85 8.23 -0.88
N TRP A 7 -5.14 7.49 -1.95
CA TRP A 7 -5.61 6.11 -1.87
C TRP A 7 -4.59 5.18 -1.22
N TYR A 8 -3.30 5.35 -1.51
CA TYR A 8 -2.25 4.61 -0.84
C TYR A 8 -2.20 4.90 0.66
N ALA A 9 -2.33 6.17 1.06
CA ALA A 9 -2.35 6.56 2.46
C ALA A 9 -3.55 5.95 3.22
N ASP A 10 -4.74 5.92 2.62
CA ASP A 10 -5.90 5.23 3.20
C ASP A 10 -5.68 3.73 3.30
N LEU A 11 -5.19 3.09 2.23
CA LEU A 11 -4.83 1.67 2.24
C LEU A 11 -3.82 1.33 3.34
N CYS A 12 -2.83 2.18 3.58
CA CYS A 12 -1.87 2.01 4.66
C CYS A 12 -2.50 2.10 6.06
N GLN A 13 -3.57 2.88 6.23
CA GLN A 13 -4.31 2.99 7.50
C GLN A 13 -5.19 1.76 7.75
N THR A 14 -5.79 1.20 6.71
CA THR A 14 -6.62 -0.02 6.80
C THR A 14 -5.78 -1.30 6.86
N ARG A 15 -4.48 -1.21 6.57
CA ARG A 15 -3.56 -2.33 6.58
C ARG A 15 -3.48 -2.96 7.96
N GLN A 16 -3.79 -4.26 8.04
CA GLN A 16 -3.65 -5.00 9.28
C GLN A 16 -2.16 -5.14 9.64
N SER A 17 -1.73 -4.45 10.69
CA SER A 17 -0.39 -4.60 11.26
C SER A 17 -0.35 -5.87 12.11
N GLY A 18 -0.06 -7.00 11.47
CA GLY A 18 0.04 -8.30 12.13
C GLY A 18 1.34 -8.46 12.92
N GLY A 19 1.52 -7.75 14.04
CA GLY A 19 2.48 -8.03 15.14
C GLY A 19 3.99 -8.11 14.86
N PHE A 20 4.42 -8.38 13.63
CA PHE A 20 5.79 -8.68 13.20
C PHE A 20 6.22 -7.77 12.03
N GLY A 21 5.83 -6.49 12.12
CA GLY A 21 6.18 -5.46 11.17
C GLY A 21 5.16 -5.26 10.05
N PRO A 22 5.44 -4.30 9.15
CA PRO A 22 4.51 -3.92 8.10
C PRO A 22 4.44 -5.02 7.02
N SER A 23 3.28 -5.65 6.89
CA SER A 23 3.00 -6.62 5.82
C SER A 23 2.83 -5.92 4.47
N ARG A 24 3.14 -6.63 3.38
CA ARG A 24 2.84 -6.16 2.02
C ARG A 24 1.33 -6.06 1.81
N LEU A 25 0.89 -4.99 1.14
CA LEU A 25 -0.47 -4.86 0.65
C LEU A 25 -0.75 -5.98 -0.35
N SER A 26 -1.73 -6.82 -0.02
CA SER A 26 -2.19 -7.89 -0.88
C SER A 26 -3.21 -7.39 -1.89
N ARG A 27 -3.34 -8.09 -3.03
CA ARG A 27 -4.42 -7.81 -4.00
C ARG A 27 -5.82 -7.96 -3.38
N LEU A 28 -5.96 -8.78 -2.36
CA LEU A 28 -7.21 -9.00 -1.65
C LEU A 28 -7.59 -7.78 -0.81
N GLU A 29 -6.63 -7.18 -0.10
CA GLU A 29 -6.85 -5.94 0.67
C GLU A 29 -7.19 -4.78 -0.26
N VAL A 30 -6.49 -4.64 -1.38
CA VAL A 30 -6.82 -3.62 -2.37
C VAL A 30 -8.23 -3.81 -2.93
N GLN A 31 -8.64 -5.06 -3.20
CA GLN A 31 -9.98 -5.36 -3.67
C GLN A 31 -11.07 -5.11 -2.60
N ALA A 32 -10.75 -5.37 -1.33
CA ALA A 32 -11.65 -5.05 -0.23
C ALA A 32 -11.83 -3.54 -0.09
N TRP A 33 -10.73 -2.78 -0.15
CA TRP A 33 -10.75 -1.31 -0.13
C TRP A 33 -11.50 -0.71 -1.33
N GLU A 34 -11.29 -1.23 -2.55
CA GLU A 34 -12.06 -0.83 -3.75
C GLU A 34 -13.57 -0.96 -3.52
N ARG A 35 -13.99 -2.04 -2.86
CA ARG A 35 -15.41 -2.28 -2.56
C ARG A 35 -15.91 -1.36 -1.45
N ASP A 36 -15.13 -1.16 -0.40
CA ASP A 36 -15.55 -0.39 0.78
C ASP A 36 -15.61 1.12 0.47
N GLU A 37 -14.67 1.64 -0.33
CA GLU A 37 -14.66 3.04 -0.79
C GLU A 37 -15.50 3.28 -2.05
N GLY A 38 -15.98 2.23 -2.71
CA GLY A 38 -16.70 2.33 -3.98
C GLY A 38 -15.83 2.83 -5.14
N VAL A 39 -14.52 2.68 -5.05
CA VAL A 39 -13.54 3.08 -6.07
C VAL A 39 -13.19 1.88 -6.94
N ARG A 40 -13.14 2.08 -8.27
CA ARG A 40 -12.68 1.06 -9.22
C ARG A 40 -11.34 1.46 -9.79
N LEU A 41 -10.26 0.82 -9.33
CA LEU A 41 -8.92 1.09 -9.85
C LEU A 41 -8.77 0.44 -11.22
N GLU A 42 -8.10 1.15 -12.13
CA GLU A 42 -7.64 0.57 -13.37
C GLU A 42 -6.51 -0.44 -13.13
N PRO A 43 -6.28 -1.39 -14.06
CA PRO A 43 -5.22 -2.39 -13.91
C PRO A 43 -3.82 -1.79 -13.70
N TRP A 44 -3.55 -0.61 -14.27
CA TRP A 44 -2.28 0.07 -14.09
C TRP A 44 -2.17 0.78 -12.74
N GLU A 45 -3.26 1.35 -12.22
CA GLU A 45 -3.30 2.01 -10.90
C GLU A 45 -3.06 1.00 -9.79
N ARG A 46 -3.70 -0.17 -9.90
CA ARG A 46 -3.48 -1.28 -8.96
C ARG A 46 -2.02 -1.75 -8.97
N ARG A 47 -1.39 -1.83 -10.15
CA ARG A 47 0.04 -2.17 -10.25
C ARG A 47 0.92 -1.08 -9.66
N ALA A 48 0.58 0.18 -9.88
CA ALA A 48 1.33 1.31 -9.34
C ALA A 48 1.29 1.33 -7.81
N LEU A 49 0.11 1.12 -7.19
CA LEU A 49 -0.04 1.05 -5.73
C LEU A 49 0.77 -0.11 -5.13
N LEU A 50 0.73 -1.29 -5.76
CA LEU A 50 1.50 -2.45 -5.28
C LEU A 50 3.02 -2.25 -5.45
N ALA A 51 3.45 -1.59 -6.53
CA ALA A 51 4.86 -1.25 -6.73
C ALA A 51 5.34 -0.22 -5.70
N LEU A 52 4.53 0.79 -5.42
CA LEU A 52 4.77 1.80 -4.40
C LEU A 52 4.92 1.17 -3.02
N ASP A 53 4.05 0.22 -2.67
CA ASP A 53 4.13 -0.50 -1.39
C ASP A 53 5.44 -1.31 -1.28
N ALA A 54 5.84 -1.97 -2.36
CA ALA A 54 7.08 -2.72 -2.39
C ALA A 54 8.30 -1.83 -2.16
N GLU A 55 8.37 -0.65 -2.79
CA GLU A 55 9.45 0.33 -2.58
C GLU A 55 9.41 0.94 -1.17
N HIS A 56 8.23 1.25 -0.66
CA HIS A 56 8.05 1.81 0.68
C HIS A 56 8.56 0.83 1.74
N LEU A 57 8.19 -0.45 1.63
CA LEU A 57 8.68 -1.50 2.52
C LEU A 57 10.18 -1.74 2.39
N LEU A 58 10.74 -1.71 1.18
CA LEU A 58 12.19 -1.81 0.99
C LEU A 58 12.92 -0.68 1.72
N THR A 59 12.39 0.54 1.68
CA THR A 59 12.96 1.70 2.38
C THR A 59 12.80 1.61 3.89
N MET A 60 11.66 1.12 4.39
CA MET A 60 11.42 0.93 5.83
C MET A 60 12.23 -0.21 6.44
N THR A 61 12.50 -1.27 5.66
CA THR A 61 13.23 -2.45 6.12
C THR A 61 14.73 -2.32 5.88
N ALA A 62 15.16 -1.38 5.04
CA ALA A 62 16.55 -0.99 4.95
C ALA A 62 16.99 -0.48 6.33
N PRO A 63 18.08 -1.02 6.93
CA PRO A 63 18.62 -0.40 8.12
C PRO A 63 18.95 1.04 7.75
N ALA A 64 18.42 2.00 8.53
CA ALA A 64 18.88 3.37 8.47
C ALA A 64 20.41 3.29 8.47
N LYS A 65 21.05 3.72 7.36
CA LYS A 65 22.49 3.94 7.36
C LYS A 65 22.71 5.00 8.42
N GLY A 66 23.02 4.55 9.63
CA GLY A 66 23.39 5.39 10.74
C GLY A 66 24.73 6.04 10.44
N GLY A 67 24.83 7.31 10.84
CA GLY A 67 26.03 7.98 11.36
C GLY A 67 27.27 7.98 10.49
#